data_AF-A0A7S9GHS7-F1
#
_entry.id   AF-A0A7S9GHS7-F1
#
_cell.length_a   1.000
_cell.length_b   1.000
_cell.length_c   1.000
_cell.angle_alpha   90.00
_cell.angle_beta   90.00
_cell.angle_gamma   90.00
#
_symmetry.space_group_name_H-M   'P 1'
#
loop_
_entity.id
_entity.type
_entity.pdbx_description
1 polymer ?
#
loop_
_entity_poly.entity_id
_entity_poly.type
_entity_poly.pdbx_seq_one_letter_code
_entity_poly.pdbx_strand_id
1 'polypeptide(L)'
;MDELLEYRKAVQAAEGSTAAADALVRDIAQLDDLALLPPLLARLAGESDRIGWFRDCDYAAVALQAAHSQAASPQLGKSMLEFALGRAQWCASCATAGGEGLARSLHVHELEALVRMTFNPSLQRTASPPAEL
;
A
#
# COMPACT_ATOMS: atom_id res chain seq x y z
N MET A 1 -8.81 0.33 -6.94
CA MET A 1 -9.57 -0.37 -5.89
C MET A 1 -9.83 -1.85 -6.22
N ASP A 2 -9.62 -2.30 -7.46
CA ASP A 2 -9.86 -3.68 -7.88
C ASP A 2 -8.78 -4.67 -7.37
N GLU A 3 -7.53 -4.22 -7.29
CA GLU A 3 -6.39 -5.09 -6.96
C GLU A 3 -6.43 -5.72 -5.55
N LEU A 4 -6.79 -4.96 -4.52
CA LEU A 4 -6.91 -5.50 -3.16
C LEU A 4 -8.01 -6.55 -3.05
N LEU A 5 -9.11 -6.38 -3.80
CA LEU A 5 -10.21 -7.34 -3.83
C LEU A 5 -9.76 -8.65 -4.47
N GLU A 6 -9.07 -8.57 -5.61
CA GLU A 6 -8.51 -9.74 -6.30
C GLU A 6 -7.47 -10.47 -5.45
N TYR A 7 -6.63 -9.73 -4.73
CA TYR A 7 -5.67 -10.30 -3.78
C TYR A 7 -6.40 -11.11 -2.69
N ARG A 8 -7.40 -10.52 -2.05
CA ARG A 8 -8.19 -11.19 -1.00
C ARG A 8 -8.88 -12.46 -1.53
N LYS A 9 -9.44 -12.41 -2.76
CA LYS A 9 -10.03 -13.60 -3.41
C LYS A 9 -8.99 -14.69 -3.64
N ALA A 10 -7.79 -14.34 -4.10
CA ALA A 10 -6.72 -15.30 -4.33
C ALA A 10 -6.27 -15.99 -3.02
N VAL A 11 -6.11 -15.22 -1.95
CA VAL A 11 -5.77 -15.74 -0.61
C VAL A 11 -6.87 -16.68 -0.11
N GLN A 12 -8.14 -16.27 -0.25
CA GLN A 12 -9.28 -17.10 0.15
C GLN A 12 -9.38 -18.39 -0.66
N ALA A 13 -9.08 -18.35 -1.96
CA ALA A 13 -9.06 -19.53 -2.84
C ALA A 13 -7.95 -20.52 -2.46
N ALA A 14 -6.89 -20.05 -1.83
CA ALA A 14 -5.82 -20.87 -1.23
C ALA A 14 -6.10 -21.27 0.23
N GLU A 15 -7.35 -21.14 0.69
CA GLU A 15 -7.77 -21.42 2.08
C GLU A 15 -7.06 -20.56 3.15
N GLY A 16 -6.41 -19.47 2.74
CA GLY A 16 -5.78 -18.48 3.62
C GLY A 16 -6.76 -17.42 4.12
N SER A 17 -6.25 -16.47 4.92
CA SER A 17 -7.03 -15.35 5.44
C SER A 17 -6.22 -14.06 5.49
N THR A 18 -6.85 -12.95 5.07
CA THR A 18 -6.30 -11.60 5.18
C THR A 18 -6.83 -10.83 6.39
N ALA A 19 -7.73 -11.44 7.19
CA ALA A 19 -8.53 -10.73 8.18
C ALA A 19 -7.70 -10.02 9.25
N ALA A 20 -6.60 -10.64 9.70
CA ALA A 20 -5.69 -10.05 10.68
C ALA A 20 -4.95 -8.83 10.13
N ALA A 21 -4.43 -8.92 8.91
CA ALA A 21 -3.79 -7.80 8.22
C ALA A 21 -4.81 -6.68 7.93
N ASP A 22 -6.02 -7.01 7.51
CA ASP A 22 -7.09 -6.04 7.27
C ASP A 22 -7.51 -5.29 8.53
N ALA A 23 -7.58 -5.99 9.67
CA ALA A 23 -7.83 -5.35 10.96
C ALA A 23 -6.71 -4.36 11.31
N LEU A 24 -5.45 -4.76 11.17
CA LEU A 24 -4.31 -3.89 11.42
C LEU A 24 -4.30 -2.65 10.49
N VAL A 25 -4.62 -2.81 9.21
CA VAL A 25 -4.72 -1.67 8.28
C VAL A 25 -5.81 -0.69 8.70
N ARG A 26 -6.97 -1.17 9.16
CA ARG A 26 -8.02 -0.30 9.70
C ARG A 26 -7.56 0.42 10.97
N ASP A 27 -6.95 -0.30 11.91
CA ASP A 27 -6.46 0.27 13.16
C ASP A 27 -5.39 1.34 12.90
N ILE A 28 -4.48 1.08 11.95
CA ILE A 28 -3.47 2.04 11.49
C ILE A 28 -4.14 3.27 10.89
N ALA A 29 -5.14 3.11 10.01
CA ALA A 29 -5.80 4.22 9.33
C ALA A 29 -6.56 5.14 10.30
N GLN A 30 -7.01 4.62 11.46
CA GLN A 30 -7.75 5.39 12.46
C GLN A 30 -6.88 5.82 13.65
N LEU A 31 -5.55 5.73 13.52
CA LEU A 31 -4.65 5.97 14.63
C LEU A 31 -4.53 7.47 14.97
N ASP A 32 -4.86 7.82 16.21
CA ASP A 32 -4.71 9.20 16.71
C ASP A 32 -3.30 9.51 17.23
N ASP A 33 -2.60 8.49 17.77
CA ASP A 33 -1.25 8.63 18.32
C ASP A 33 -0.20 7.94 17.43
N LEU A 34 0.59 8.74 16.71
CA LEU A 34 1.66 8.25 15.82
C LEU A 34 2.77 7.48 16.56
N ALA A 35 2.92 7.63 17.88
CA ALA A 35 3.88 6.84 18.65
C ALA A 35 3.55 5.33 18.64
N LEU A 36 2.28 4.98 18.41
CA LEU A 36 1.82 3.59 18.32
C LEU A 36 1.94 3.01 16.91
N LEU A 37 2.30 3.83 15.92
CA LEU A 37 2.37 3.40 14.52
C LEU A 37 3.46 2.33 14.27
N PRO A 38 4.72 2.50 14.75
CA PRO A 38 5.77 1.51 14.49
C PRO A 38 5.44 0.07 14.93
N PRO A 39 4.93 -0.21 16.14
CA PRO A 39 4.58 -1.58 16.53
C PRO A 39 3.42 -2.16 15.71
N LEU A 40 2.46 -1.33 15.26
CA LEU A 40 1.38 -1.79 14.39
C LEU A 40 1.88 -2.16 13.00
N LEU A 41 2.76 -1.34 12.42
CA LEU A 41 3.39 -1.61 11.12
C LEU A 41 4.26 -2.89 11.17
N ALA A 42 4.99 -3.11 12.26
CA ALA A 42 5.76 -4.33 12.45
C ALA A 42 4.88 -5.59 12.50
N ARG A 43 3.74 -5.52 13.20
CA ARG A 43 2.74 -6.60 13.21
C ARG A 43 2.13 -6.83 11.83
N LEU A 44 1.82 -5.76 11.11
CA LEU A 44 1.28 -5.83 9.75
C LEU A 44 2.25 -6.50 8.78
N ALA A 45 3.55 -6.19 8.86
CA ALA A 45 4.58 -6.89 8.09
C ALA A 45 4.55 -8.40 8.38
N GLY A 46 4.55 -8.78 9.66
CA GLY A 46 4.52 -10.19 10.05
C GLY A 46 3.28 -10.94 9.58
N GLU A 47 2.09 -10.32 9.59
CA GLU A 47 0.89 -10.94 9.01
C GLU A 47 0.97 -11.02 7.48
N SER A 48 1.53 -10.01 6.82
CA SER A 48 1.64 -9.98 5.36
C SER A 48 2.66 -10.98 4.82
N ASP A 49 3.76 -11.21 5.55
CA ASP A 49 4.74 -12.25 5.23
C ASP A 49 4.11 -13.65 5.22
N ARG A 50 3.07 -13.89 6.05
CA ARG A 50 2.35 -15.18 6.09
C ARG A 50 1.35 -15.34 4.94
N ILE A 51 0.85 -14.23 4.39
CA ILE A 51 -0.10 -14.24 3.26
C ILE A 51 0.61 -14.58 1.95
N GLY A 52 1.88 -14.19 1.81
CA GLY A 52 2.69 -14.41 0.60
C GLY A 52 2.54 -13.29 -0.42
N TRP A 53 2.90 -13.55 -1.69
CA TRP A 53 2.92 -12.55 -2.77
C TRP A 53 2.02 -12.96 -3.93
N PHE A 54 0.83 -12.38 -4.00
CA PHE A 54 -0.04 -12.50 -5.16
C PHE A 54 0.37 -11.48 -6.23
N ARG A 55 0.51 -11.95 -7.48
CA ARG A 55 0.91 -11.13 -8.64
C ARG A 55 2.17 -10.29 -8.36
N ASP A 56 3.09 -10.88 -7.62
CA ASP A 56 4.35 -10.22 -7.28
C ASP A 56 4.21 -8.94 -6.43
N CYS A 57 3.08 -8.76 -5.76
CA CYS A 57 2.83 -7.63 -4.85
C CYS A 57 2.80 -8.08 -3.38
N ASP A 58 3.35 -7.24 -2.49
CA ASP A 58 3.22 -7.43 -1.04
C ASP A 58 1.83 -7.01 -0.55
N TYR A 59 1.20 -7.83 0.30
CA TYR A 59 -0.15 -7.55 0.79
C TYR A 59 -0.25 -6.24 1.59
N ALA A 60 0.69 -5.98 2.51
CA ALA A 60 0.68 -4.74 3.30
C ALA A 60 0.79 -3.52 2.38
N ALA A 61 1.66 -3.59 1.37
CA ALA A 61 1.82 -2.53 0.40
C ALA A 61 0.50 -2.21 -0.33
N VAL A 62 -0.17 -3.22 -0.88
CA VAL A 62 -1.45 -3.07 -1.59
C VAL A 62 -2.56 -2.56 -0.64
N ALA A 63 -2.65 -3.13 0.56
CA ALA A 63 -3.70 -2.78 1.52
C ALA A 63 -3.56 -1.34 2.06
N LEU A 64 -2.33 -0.92 2.40
CA LEU A 64 -2.06 0.45 2.86
C LEU A 64 -2.24 1.47 1.72
N GLN A 65 -1.83 1.15 0.49
CA GLN A 65 -2.08 1.98 -0.68
C GLN A 65 -3.58 2.19 -0.90
N ALA A 66 -4.42 1.17 -0.71
CA ALA A 66 -5.86 1.32 -0.83
C ALA A 66 -6.48 2.14 0.33
N ALA A 67 -5.92 2.04 1.53
CA ALA A 67 -6.49 2.63 2.75
C ALA A 67 -5.98 4.05 3.08
N HIS A 68 -4.86 4.52 2.52
CA HIS A 68 -4.23 5.78 2.92
C HIS A 68 -5.15 7.02 2.82
N SER A 69 -6.09 7.01 1.87
CA SER A 69 -7.06 8.10 1.69
C SER A 69 -8.09 8.20 2.82
N GLN A 70 -8.22 7.16 3.63
CA GLN A 70 -9.09 7.08 4.81
C GLN A 70 -8.32 7.33 6.11
N ALA A 71 -7.04 7.68 6.04
CA ALA A 71 -6.23 7.95 7.22
C ALA A 71 -6.78 9.14 8.02
N ALA A 72 -6.78 9.02 9.34
CA ALA A 72 -7.26 10.04 10.27
C ALA A 72 -6.52 11.38 10.14
N SER A 73 -5.31 11.38 9.59
CA SER A 73 -4.58 12.60 9.24
C SER A 73 -3.75 12.45 7.97
N PRO A 74 -3.43 13.55 7.26
CA PRO A 74 -2.53 13.51 6.10
C PRO A 74 -1.15 12.96 6.43
N GLN A 75 -0.62 13.27 7.62
CA GLN A 75 0.68 12.78 8.08
C GLN A 75 0.67 11.26 8.26
N LEU A 76 -0.41 10.71 8.80
CA LEU A 76 -0.59 9.27 8.94
C LEU A 76 -0.71 8.59 7.56
N GLY A 77 -1.55 9.13 6.66
CA GLY A 77 -1.68 8.60 5.30
C GLY A 77 -0.36 8.59 4.55
N LYS A 78 0.47 9.61 4.75
CA LYS A 78 1.84 9.65 4.25
C LYS A 78 2.71 8.53 4.83
N SER A 79 2.73 8.35 6.15
CA SER A 79 3.51 7.27 6.77
C SER A 79 3.04 5.88 6.34
N MET A 80 1.75 5.68 6.08
CA MET A 80 1.21 4.45 5.47
C MET A 80 1.82 4.21 4.09
N LEU A 81 1.87 5.23 3.23
CA LEU A 81 2.44 5.12 1.88
C LEU A 81 3.96 4.91 1.90
N GLU A 82 4.68 5.57 2.80
CA GLU A 82 6.13 5.37 2.96
C GLU A 82 6.45 3.93 3.37
N PHE A 83 5.68 3.36 4.30
CA PHE A 83 5.83 1.97 4.68
C PHE A 83 5.45 1.01 3.54
N ALA A 84 4.34 1.27 2.85
CA ALA A 84 3.92 0.50 1.69
C ALA A 84 5.00 0.47 0.61
N LEU A 85 5.62 1.62 0.33
CA LEU A 85 6.74 1.73 -0.61
C LEU A 85 7.93 0.87 -0.16
N GLY A 86 8.32 0.93 1.11
CA GLY A 86 9.40 0.08 1.64
C GLY A 86 9.13 -1.41 1.47
N ARG A 87 7.87 -1.84 1.66
CA ARG A 87 7.44 -3.23 1.45
C ARG A 87 7.48 -3.63 -0.03
N ALA A 88 6.98 -2.78 -0.93
CA ALA A 88 7.06 -3.04 -2.37
C ALA A 88 8.52 -3.12 -2.86
N GLN A 89 9.40 -2.25 -2.35
CA GLN A 89 10.84 -2.27 -2.65
C GLN A 89 11.50 -3.56 -2.15
N TRP A 90 11.15 -4.02 -0.95
CA TRP A 90 11.64 -5.30 -0.44
C TRP A 90 11.18 -6.47 -1.31
N CYS A 91 9.90 -6.53 -1.66
CA CYS A 91 9.35 -7.56 -2.54
C CYS A 91 10.06 -7.55 -3.92
N ALA A 92 10.27 -6.37 -4.51
CA ALA A 92 11.04 -6.18 -5.73
C ALA A 92 12.50 -6.62 -5.63
N SER A 93 13.14 -6.40 -4.48
CA SER A 93 14.53 -6.84 -4.24
C SER A 93 14.67 -8.37 -4.20
N CYS A 94 13.59 -9.09 -3.89
CA CYS A 94 13.55 -10.54 -3.92
C CYS A 94 13.28 -11.12 -5.32
N ALA A 95 13.07 -10.28 -6.34
CA ALA A 95 12.82 -10.75 -7.70
C ALA A 95 14.10 -11.35 -8.30
N THR A 96 13.97 -12.47 -9.01
CA THR A 96 15.04 -12.92 -9.90
C THR A 96 14.96 -12.16 -11.24
N ALA A 97 16.09 -11.96 -11.93
CA ALA A 97 16.14 -11.15 -13.14
C ALA A 97 15.15 -11.64 -14.22
N GLY A 98 14.48 -10.72 -14.92
CA GLY A 98 13.52 -11.05 -15.99
C GLY A 98 12.15 -10.40 -15.79
N GLY A 99 11.08 -11.06 -16.28
CA GLY A 99 9.72 -10.54 -16.23
C GLY A 99 9.16 -10.32 -14.82
N GLU A 100 9.62 -11.12 -13.85
CA GLU A 100 9.27 -10.99 -12.42
C GLU A 100 9.75 -9.65 -11.85
N GLY A 101 11.01 -9.26 -12.15
CA GLY A 101 11.56 -7.97 -11.72
C GLY A 101 10.84 -6.76 -12.31
N LEU A 102 10.34 -6.88 -13.55
CA LEU A 102 9.56 -5.82 -14.19
C LEU A 102 8.15 -5.69 -13.56
N ALA A 103 7.49 -6.81 -13.24
CA ALA A 103 6.20 -6.78 -12.56
C ALA A 103 6.29 -6.12 -11.18
N ARG A 104 7.33 -6.46 -10.40
CA ARG A 104 7.53 -5.89 -9.06
C ARG A 104 7.91 -4.41 -9.05
N SER A 105 8.61 -3.93 -10.08
CA SER A 105 8.98 -2.52 -10.15
C SER A 105 7.80 -1.60 -10.46
N LEU A 106 6.74 -2.10 -11.11
CA LEU A 106 5.54 -1.31 -11.40
C LEU A 106 4.87 -0.83 -10.11
N HIS A 107 4.64 -1.72 -9.15
CA HIS A 107 4.02 -1.36 -7.87
C HIS A 107 4.87 -0.35 -7.08
N VAL A 108 6.20 -0.52 -7.12
CA VAL A 108 7.15 0.45 -6.54
C VAL A 108 6.96 1.84 -7.17
N HIS A 109 6.93 1.93 -8.50
CA HIS A 109 6.78 3.21 -9.20
C HIS A 109 5.43 3.89 -8.92
N GLU A 110 4.35 3.13 -8.83
CA GLU A 110 3.03 3.64 -8.44
C GLU A 110 3.05 4.25 -7.02
N LEU A 111 3.64 3.53 -6.07
CA LEU A 111 3.78 4.00 -4.69
C LEU A 111 4.69 5.22 -4.59
N GLU A 112 5.82 5.25 -5.32
CA GLU A 112 6.68 6.42 -5.39
C GLU A 112 5.94 7.66 -5.90
N ALA A 113 5.08 7.51 -6.92
CA ALA A 113 4.28 8.60 -7.44
C ALA A 113 3.30 9.13 -6.38
N LEU A 114 2.59 8.23 -5.68
CA LEU A 114 1.66 8.59 -4.61
C LEU A 114 2.34 9.29 -3.43
N VAL A 115 3.50 8.77 -3.01
CA VAL A 115 4.31 9.41 -1.97
C VAL A 115 4.71 10.83 -2.42
N ARG A 116 5.26 10.99 -3.63
CA ARG A 116 5.66 12.31 -4.16
C ARG A 116 4.50 13.30 -4.22
N MET A 117 3.31 12.88 -4.65
CA MET A 117 2.11 13.72 -4.70
C MET A 117 1.66 14.16 -3.31
N THR A 118 1.80 13.29 -2.30
CA THR A 118 1.48 13.59 -0.90
C THR A 118 2.47 14.60 -0.31
N PHE A 119 3.73 14.58 -0.72
CA PHE A 119 4.77 15.53 -0.31
C PHE A 119 4.70 16.89 -1.00
N ASN A 120 4.06 16.98 -2.18
CA ASN A 120 3.98 18.23 -2.94
C ASN A 120 2.57 18.49 -3.50
N PRO A 121 1.63 19.02 -2.67
CA PRO A 121 0.24 19.24 -3.07
C PRO A 121 0.07 20.27 -4.20
N SER A 122 1.12 21.02 -4.56
CA SER A 122 1.08 21.94 -5.71
C SER A 122 0.93 21.24 -7.06
N LEU A 123 1.22 19.93 -7.13
CA LEU A 123 1.02 19.10 -8.33
C LEU A 123 -0.43 18.62 -8.52
N GLN A 124 -1.34 18.87 -7.58
CA GLN A 124 -2.76 18.50 -7.72
C GLN A 124 -3.59 19.49 -8.57
N ARG A 125 -3.02 20.64 -8.97
CA ARG A 125 -3.74 21.72 -9.69
C ARG A 125 -3.29 21.86 -11.15
N THR A 126 -3.58 20.89 -12.02
CA THR A 126 -3.46 21.07 -13.49
C THR A 126 -4.56 20.42 -14.32
N ALA A 127 -5.74 20.17 -13.74
CA ALA A 127 -6.91 19.72 -14.50
C ALA A 127 -8.16 20.55 -14.17
N SER A 128 -8.13 21.84 -14.51
CA SER A 128 -9.36 22.58 -14.74
C SER A 128 -9.74 22.40 -16.22
N PRO A 129 -10.93 21.90 -16.57
CA PRO A 129 -11.39 21.93 -17.95
C PRO A 129 -11.59 23.38 -18.39
N PRO A 130 -11.35 23.71 -19.69
CA PRO A 130 -11.66 25.04 -20.20
C PRO A 130 -13.16 25.29 -20.05
N ALA A 131 -13.50 26.45 -19.47
CA ALA A 131 -14.87 26.95 -19.46
C ALA A 131 -15.25 27.29 -20.90
N GLU A 132 -16.14 26.50 -21.49
CA GLU A 132 -16.77 26.86 -22.76
C GLU A 132 -17.88 27.89 -22.49
N LEU A 133 -17.83 28.97 -23.27
CA LEU A 133 -18.76 30.10 -23.34
C LEU A 133 -19.96 29.78 -24.24
#